data_AF-A0A6A5W1K5-F1
#
_entry.id   AF-A0A6A5W1K5-F1
#
_cell.length_a   1.000
_cell.length_b   1.000
_cell.length_c   1.000
_cell.angle_alpha   90.00
_cell.angle_beta   90.00
_cell.angle_gamma   90.00
#
_symmetry.space_group_name_H-M   'P 1'
#
loop_
_entity.id
_entity.type
_entity.pdbx_description
1 polymer ?
#
loop_
_entity_poly.entity_id
_entity_poly.type
_entity_poly.pdbx_seq_one_letter_code
_entity_poly.pdbx_strand_id
1 'polypeptide(L)'
;RDCIVCGETRSMRHFPSRSITAQCTHENNTCSSCVRKWIRSEFGTKIWDQMNCPECRARLQYEDMRDFAPIEVFRKYDRFNTKAALEAIPNFKWCMMKGCKSGQVHDDMSGLSPQFRCVGCRKSHCVTHQVPWHRKETCAEYEYRTNGELKKAENAASRNLIKELAKPCPHCKWNIEKISGCDHMTCSKCHHEFCWVCLADFKLIQRHGNRMHRPNCVMHHM
;
A
#
# COMPACT_ATOMS: atom_id res chain seq x y z
N ARG A 1 -43.72 5.10 34.84
CA ARG A 1 -42.27 5.21 35.13
C ARG A 1 -41.71 6.21 34.14
N ASP A 2 -40.90 7.14 34.61
CA ASP A 2 -40.32 8.19 33.76
C ASP A 2 -39.01 7.70 33.15
N CYS A 3 -38.79 8.02 31.88
CA CYS A 3 -37.56 7.66 31.18
C CYS A 3 -36.47 8.69 31.49
N ILE A 4 -35.31 8.27 31.99
CA ILE A 4 -34.21 9.21 32.34
C ILE A 4 -33.57 9.89 31.12
N VAL A 5 -33.79 9.36 29.91
CA VAL A 5 -33.22 9.93 28.67
C VAL A 5 -34.15 10.92 27.98
N CYS A 6 -35.46 10.65 27.92
CA CYS A 6 -36.41 11.53 27.23
C CYS A 6 -37.37 12.28 28.15
N GLY A 7 -37.36 12.02 29.46
CA GLY A 7 -38.22 12.66 30.46
C GLY A 7 -39.70 12.25 30.42
N GLU A 8 -40.11 11.45 29.44
CA GLU A 8 -41.53 11.08 29.28
C GLU A 8 -41.95 9.94 30.22
N THR A 9 -43.12 10.11 30.84
CA THR A 9 -43.81 9.04 31.58
C THR A 9 -44.33 7.98 30.62
N ARG A 10 -43.88 6.73 30.81
CA ARG A 10 -44.27 5.59 29.97
C ARG A 10 -44.73 4.39 30.81
N SER A 11 -45.58 3.55 30.21
CA SER A 11 -45.96 2.25 30.77
C SER A 11 -44.76 1.31 30.80
N MET A 12 -44.67 0.44 31.81
CA MET A 12 -43.57 -0.52 32.02
C MET A 12 -43.27 -1.38 30.77
N ARG A 13 -44.27 -1.68 29.94
CA ARG A 13 -44.09 -2.41 28.67
C ARG A 13 -43.17 -1.73 27.65
N HIS A 14 -42.93 -0.43 27.80
CA HIS A 14 -42.02 0.32 26.93
C HIS A 14 -40.57 0.29 27.42
N PHE A 15 -40.31 -0.22 28.62
CA PHE A 15 -38.96 -0.42 29.14
C PHE A 15 -38.48 -1.83 28.78
N PRO A 16 -37.16 -2.04 28.66
CA PRO A 16 -36.60 -3.37 28.47
C PRO A 16 -37.13 -4.37 29.50
N SER A 17 -37.56 -5.55 29.04
CA SER A 17 -38.06 -6.64 29.91
C SER A 17 -36.96 -7.38 30.65
N ARG A 18 -35.71 -7.25 30.18
CA ARG A 18 -34.47 -7.71 30.81
C ARG A 18 -33.48 -6.55 30.90
N SER A 19 -32.41 -6.70 31.66
CA SER A 19 -31.32 -5.72 31.65
C SER A 19 -30.77 -5.53 30.23
N ILE A 20 -30.35 -4.30 29.90
CA ILE A 20 -29.82 -3.96 28.56
C ILE A 20 -28.63 -4.85 28.20
N THR A 21 -27.79 -5.18 29.17
CA THR A 21 -26.78 -6.23 29.08
C THR A 21 -26.72 -7.02 30.39
N ALA A 22 -26.20 -8.25 30.33
CA ALA A 22 -25.96 -9.08 31.53
C ALA A 22 -24.98 -8.43 32.52
N GLN A 23 -24.18 -7.46 32.07
CA GLN A 23 -23.22 -6.72 32.89
C GLN A 23 -23.83 -5.51 33.63
N CYS A 24 -25.11 -5.19 33.40
CA CYS A 24 -25.78 -4.09 34.09
C CYS A 24 -26.13 -4.47 35.53
N THR A 25 -25.75 -3.64 36.49
CA THR A 25 -26.13 -3.77 37.92
C THR A 25 -27.17 -2.73 38.35
N HIS A 26 -27.96 -2.22 37.40
CA HIS A 26 -28.95 -1.16 37.60
C HIS A 26 -30.32 -1.58 37.07
N GLU A 27 -31.37 -0.91 37.54
CA GLU A 27 -32.71 -1.06 36.97
C GLU A 27 -32.85 -0.44 35.58
N ASN A 28 -33.83 -0.89 34.81
CA ASN A 28 -34.15 -0.33 33.50
C ASN A 28 -34.91 1.00 33.64
N ASN A 29 -34.18 2.11 33.62
CA ASN A 29 -34.72 3.47 33.73
C ASN A 29 -34.79 4.20 32.38
N THR A 30 -34.24 3.60 31.32
CA THR A 30 -34.32 4.08 29.95
C THR A 30 -35.34 3.27 29.16
N CYS A 31 -36.30 3.95 28.51
CA CYS A 31 -37.27 3.28 27.66
C CYS A 31 -36.62 2.69 26.40
N SER A 32 -37.21 1.62 25.85
CA SER A 32 -36.67 0.86 24.71
C SER A 32 -36.45 1.70 23.46
N SER A 33 -37.27 2.73 23.22
CA SER A 33 -37.07 3.66 22.10
C SER A 33 -35.81 4.51 22.29
N CYS A 34 -35.50 4.93 23.52
CA CYS A 34 -34.29 5.67 23.81
C CYS A 34 -33.04 4.78 23.71
N VAL A 35 -33.11 3.54 24.20
CA VAL A 35 -32.01 2.56 24.00
C VAL A 35 -31.73 2.35 22.51
N ARG A 36 -32.77 2.18 21.67
CA ARG A 36 -32.62 2.05 20.22
C ARG A 36 -31.98 3.27 19.57
N LYS A 37 -32.42 4.48 19.95
CA LYS A 37 -31.85 5.74 19.45
C LYS A 37 -30.39 5.90 19.86
N TRP A 38 -30.06 5.57 21.11
CA TRP A 38 -28.70 5.58 21.63
C TRP A 38 -27.79 4.65 20.83
N ILE A 39 -28.19 3.38 20.66
CA ILE A 39 -27.43 2.41 19.87
C ILE A 39 -27.21 2.91 18.44
N ARG A 40 -28.24 3.49 17.80
CA ARG A 40 -28.11 4.05 16.44
C ARG A 40 -27.08 5.18 16.39
N SER A 41 -27.14 6.10 17.35
CA SER A 41 -26.24 7.25 17.44
C SER A 41 -24.80 6.79 17.62
N GLU A 42 -24.56 5.94 18.60
CA GLU A 42 -23.23 5.45 18.97
C GLU A 42 -22.60 4.59 17.86
N PHE A 43 -23.39 3.78 17.17
CA PHE A 43 -22.89 2.98 16.04
C PHE A 43 -22.43 3.84 14.86
N GLY A 44 -22.92 5.08 14.76
CA GLY A 44 -22.49 6.05 13.76
C GLY A 44 -21.18 6.77 14.10
N THR A 45 -20.79 6.80 15.37
CA THR A 45 -19.65 7.60 15.87
C THR A 45 -18.50 6.77 16.41
N LYS A 46 -18.76 5.56 16.91
CA LYS A 46 -17.77 4.69 17.55
C LYS A 46 -17.33 3.53 16.65
N ILE A 47 -16.27 2.84 17.09
CA ILE A 47 -15.88 1.55 16.53
C ILE A 47 -17.04 0.57 16.76
N TRP A 48 -17.38 -0.21 15.73
CA TRP A 48 -18.60 -1.01 15.63
C TRP A 48 -18.83 -1.99 16.79
N ASP A 49 -17.77 -2.46 17.43
CA ASP A 49 -17.85 -3.39 18.54
C ASP A 49 -18.02 -2.66 19.88
N GLN A 50 -17.68 -1.36 19.99
CA GLN A 50 -17.62 -0.55 21.21
C GLN A 50 -18.94 0.07 21.68
N MET A 51 -19.99 -0.75 21.66
CA MET A 51 -21.33 -0.35 22.04
C MET A 51 -21.52 -0.49 23.55
N ASN A 52 -21.99 0.57 24.21
CA ASN A 52 -22.12 0.60 25.66
C ASN A 52 -23.54 0.97 26.11
N CYS A 53 -23.93 0.51 27.31
CA CYS A 53 -25.21 0.84 27.93
C CYS A 53 -25.34 2.36 28.11
N PRO A 54 -26.50 2.97 27.79
CA PRO A 54 -26.71 4.41 27.96
C PRO A 54 -26.64 4.88 29.41
N GLU A 55 -26.83 3.99 30.39
CA GLU A 55 -26.90 4.35 31.81
C GLU A 55 -25.55 4.14 32.52
N CYS A 56 -25.04 2.90 32.50
CA CYS A 56 -23.83 2.52 33.26
C CYS A 56 -22.58 2.34 32.39
N ARG A 57 -22.69 2.50 31.07
CA ARG A 57 -21.61 2.26 30.10
C ARG A 57 -21.04 0.84 30.03
N ALA A 58 -21.70 -0.15 30.65
CA ALA A 58 -21.35 -1.57 30.49
C ALA A 58 -21.38 -1.99 29.00
N ARG A 59 -20.48 -2.90 28.61
CA ARG A 59 -20.26 -3.29 27.21
C ARG A 59 -21.38 -4.20 26.72
N LEU A 60 -22.07 -3.81 25.64
CA LEU A 60 -23.10 -4.64 25.01
C LEU A 60 -22.46 -5.86 24.35
N GLN A 61 -23.13 -7.00 24.51
CA GLN A 61 -22.79 -8.26 23.87
C GLN A 61 -23.62 -8.48 22.60
N TYR A 62 -23.33 -9.55 21.86
CA TYR A 62 -24.00 -9.86 20.60
C TYR A 62 -25.53 -9.98 20.77
N GLU A 63 -25.97 -10.66 21.83
CA GLU A 63 -27.39 -10.86 22.16
C GLU A 63 -28.08 -9.53 22.49
N ASP A 64 -27.37 -8.61 23.13
CA ASP A 64 -27.89 -7.27 23.46
C ASP A 64 -28.10 -6.44 22.19
N MET A 65 -27.14 -6.49 21.28
CA MET A 65 -27.27 -5.83 19.97
C MET A 65 -28.40 -6.44 19.14
N ARG A 66 -28.58 -7.77 19.19
CA ARG A 66 -29.69 -8.45 18.50
C ARG A 66 -31.05 -8.00 19.01
N ASP A 67 -31.20 -7.87 20.33
CA ASP A 67 -32.51 -7.64 20.94
C ASP A 67 -32.87 -6.14 20.97
N PHE A 68 -31.89 -5.25 21.14
CA PHE A 68 -32.11 -3.82 21.36
C PHE A 68 -31.71 -2.90 20.22
N ALA A 69 -30.84 -3.29 19.29
CA ALA A 69 -30.46 -2.41 18.20
C ALA A 69 -31.58 -2.28 17.14
N PRO A 70 -31.66 -1.16 16.42
CA PRO A 70 -32.44 -1.10 15.19
C PRO A 70 -31.96 -2.16 14.18
N ILE A 71 -32.89 -2.73 13.41
CA ILE A 71 -32.60 -3.86 12.51
C ILE A 71 -31.49 -3.54 11.50
N GLU A 72 -31.45 -2.32 10.98
CA GLU A 72 -30.43 -1.86 10.04
C GLU A 72 -29.04 -1.71 10.69
N VAL A 73 -28.99 -1.41 11.99
CA VAL A 73 -27.75 -1.36 12.77
C VAL A 73 -27.30 -2.78 13.08
N PHE A 74 -28.20 -3.64 13.57
CA PHE A 74 -27.88 -5.02 13.88
C PHE A 74 -27.34 -5.79 12.68
N ARG A 75 -27.93 -5.62 11.48
CA ARG A 75 -27.44 -6.27 10.25
C ARG A 75 -25.99 -5.87 9.89
N LYS A 76 -25.60 -4.63 10.18
CA LYS A 76 -24.22 -4.17 9.96
C LYS A 76 -23.30 -4.73 11.04
N TYR A 77 -23.72 -4.63 12.31
CA TYR A 77 -23.00 -5.18 13.45
C TYR A 77 -22.73 -6.68 13.28
N ASP A 78 -23.74 -7.48 12.94
CA ASP A 78 -23.65 -8.92 12.71
C ASP A 78 -22.66 -9.26 11.58
N ARG A 79 -22.69 -8.49 10.48
CA ARG A 79 -21.74 -8.64 9.38
C ARG A 79 -20.30 -8.33 9.82
N PHE A 80 -20.09 -7.27 10.60
CA PHE A 80 -18.76 -6.91 11.10
C PHE A 80 -18.26 -7.92 12.13
N ASN A 81 -19.14 -8.38 13.02
CA ASN A 81 -18.83 -9.42 14.00
C ASN A 81 -18.42 -10.73 13.33
N THR A 82 -19.21 -11.20 12.37
CA THR A 82 -18.89 -12.39 11.57
C THR A 82 -17.57 -12.22 10.83
N LYS A 83 -17.35 -11.06 10.22
CA LYS A 83 -16.12 -10.75 9.51
C LYS A 83 -14.90 -10.81 10.44
N ALA A 84 -14.99 -10.17 11.60
CA ALA A 84 -13.91 -10.14 12.59
C ALA A 84 -13.61 -11.54 13.15
N ALA A 85 -14.65 -12.33 13.43
CA ALA A 85 -14.50 -13.72 13.89
C ALA A 85 -13.78 -14.60 12.85
N LEU A 86 -14.09 -14.42 11.56
CA LEU A 86 -13.41 -15.13 10.48
C LEU A 86 -11.96 -14.66 10.29
N GLU A 87 -11.71 -13.35 10.37
CA GLU A 87 -10.35 -12.78 10.26
C GLU A 87 -9.43 -13.17 11.43
N ALA A 88 -9.99 -13.56 12.58
CA ALA A 88 -9.24 -14.10 13.70
C ALA A 88 -8.78 -15.54 13.50
N ILE A 89 -9.33 -16.27 12.51
CA ILE A 89 -8.89 -17.63 12.18
C ILE A 89 -7.50 -17.56 11.54
N PRO A 90 -6.49 -18.32 12.02
CA PRO A 90 -5.17 -18.37 11.41
C PRO A 90 -5.23 -18.67 9.91
N ASN A 91 -4.38 -18.00 9.14
CA ASN A 91 -4.30 -18.12 7.68
C ASN A 91 -5.60 -17.80 6.90
N PHE A 92 -6.64 -17.27 7.54
CA PHE A 92 -7.85 -16.89 6.83
C PHE A 92 -7.60 -15.70 5.89
N LYS A 93 -8.10 -15.80 4.66
CA LYS A 93 -8.02 -14.73 3.66
C LYS A 93 -9.36 -14.56 2.94
N TRP A 94 -9.74 -13.30 2.71
CA TRP A 94 -10.88 -12.95 1.87
C TRP A 94 -10.53 -13.01 0.40
N CYS A 95 -11.46 -13.49 -0.43
CA CYS A 95 -11.35 -13.41 -1.87
C CYS A 95 -11.46 -11.94 -2.33
N MET A 96 -10.46 -11.45 -3.05
CA MET A 96 -10.43 -10.06 -3.55
C MET A 96 -11.29 -9.81 -4.81
N MET A 97 -11.87 -10.85 -5.39
CA MET A 97 -12.63 -10.72 -6.63
C MET A 97 -13.88 -9.88 -6.42
N LYS A 98 -14.07 -8.85 -7.26
CA LYS A 98 -15.24 -7.98 -7.21
C LYS A 98 -16.53 -8.80 -7.21
N GLY A 99 -17.38 -8.57 -6.20
CA GLY A 99 -18.65 -9.26 -6.01
C GLY A 99 -18.59 -10.60 -5.28
N CYS A 100 -17.40 -11.18 -5.06
CA CYS A 100 -17.25 -12.37 -4.24
C CYS A 100 -17.15 -11.99 -2.76
N LYS A 101 -17.91 -12.67 -1.90
CA LYS A 101 -17.88 -12.49 -0.44
C LYS A 101 -17.32 -13.70 0.30
N SER A 102 -16.75 -14.65 -0.44
CA SER A 102 -16.18 -15.86 0.14
C SER A 102 -14.81 -15.56 0.75
N GLY A 103 -14.50 -16.23 1.85
CA GLY A 103 -13.16 -16.33 2.41
C GLY A 103 -12.90 -17.78 2.79
N GLN A 104 -11.63 -18.12 2.95
CA GLN A 104 -11.19 -19.46 3.31
C GLN A 104 -9.85 -19.38 4.03
N VAL A 105 -9.54 -20.43 4.79
CA VAL A 105 -8.19 -20.64 5.29
C VAL A 105 -7.29 -20.96 4.10
N HIS A 106 -6.22 -20.17 3.93
CA HIS A 106 -5.18 -20.42 2.95
C HIS A 106 -4.07 -21.23 3.62
N ASP A 107 -4.35 -22.52 3.85
CA ASP A 107 -3.35 -23.47 4.31
C ASP A 107 -2.52 -23.94 3.13
N ASP A 108 -1.41 -23.25 2.89
CA ASP A 108 -0.32 -23.88 2.19
C ASP A 108 0.65 -24.44 3.25
N MET A 109 0.74 -25.77 3.35
CA MET A 109 1.64 -26.44 4.31
C MET A 109 3.11 -26.01 4.14
N SER A 110 3.43 -25.32 3.04
CA SER A 110 4.73 -24.75 2.72
C SER A 110 4.93 -23.28 3.11
N GLY A 111 3.90 -22.48 3.41
CA GLY A 111 4.01 -21.03 3.63
C GLY A 111 4.51 -20.19 2.43
N LEU A 112 4.67 -20.81 1.26
CA LEU A 112 5.44 -20.33 0.10
C LEU A 112 4.58 -20.04 -1.14
N SER A 113 3.33 -20.49 -1.20
CA SER A 113 2.49 -20.28 -2.38
C SER A 113 1.69 -18.98 -2.27
N PRO A 114 2.01 -17.95 -3.08
CA PRO A 114 1.23 -16.72 -3.08
C PRO A 114 -0.12 -16.88 -3.81
N GLN A 115 -0.42 -18.07 -4.36
CA GLN A 115 -1.65 -18.31 -5.09
C GLN A 115 -2.81 -18.63 -4.15
N PHE A 116 -3.77 -17.72 -4.05
CA PHE A 116 -5.07 -18.00 -3.46
C PHE A 116 -6.07 -18.40 -4.53
N ARG A 117 -6.67 -19.58 -4.41
CA ARG A 117 -7.78 -20.03 -5.28
C ARG A 117 -9.07 -20.07 -4.48
N CYS A 118 -9.99 -19.17 -4.80
CA CYS A 118 -11.25 -19.01 -4.08
C CYS A 118 -12.17 -20.23 -4.27
N VAL A 119 -12.64 -20.83 -3.17
CA VAL A 119 -13.62 -21.94 -3.20
C VAL A 119 -15.00 -21.49 -3.71
N GLY A 120 -15.39 -20.25 -3.47
CA GLY A 120 -16.71 -19.74 -3.85
C GLY A 120 -16.82 -19.35 -5.33
N CYS A 121 -15.85 -18.60 -5.85
CA CYS A 121 -15.90 -18.10 -7.24
C CYS A 121 -14.91 -18.79 -8.19
N ARG A 122 -14.06 -19.69 -7.70
CA ARG A 122 -13.03 -20.46 -8.45
C ARG A 122 -11.94 -19.63 -9.14
N LYS A 123 -11.98 -18.30 -9.03
CA LYS A 123 -10.93 -17.41 -9.52
C LYS A 123 -9.74 -17.39 -8.56
N SER A 124 -8.56 -17.13 -9.12
CA SER A 124 -7.30 -17.07 -8.36
C SER A 124 -6.75 -15.65 -8.31
N HIS A 125 -6.09 -15.33 -7.20
CA HIS A 125 -5.34 -14.09 -7.04
C HIS A 125 -4.03 -14.32 -6.29
N CYS A 126 -3.13 -13.34 -6.40
CA CYS A 126 -1.95 -13.28 -5.58
C CYS A 126 -2.30 -12.69 -4.20
N VAL A 127 -1.94 -13.37 -3.11
CA VAL A 127 -2.16 -12.84 -1.74
C VAL A 127 -1.17 -11.74 -1.39
N THR A 128 0.04 -11.78 -1.95
CA THR A 128 1.09 -10.79 -1.70
C THR A 128 0.75 -9.44 -2.32
N HIS A 129 0.35 -9.44 -3.59
CA HIS A 129 0.09 -8.20 -4.35
C HIS A 129 -1.37 -7.77 -4.37
N GLN A 130 -2.30 -8.66 -3.96
CA GLN A 130 -3.73 -8.42 -4.07
C GLN A 130 -4.14 -8.02 -5.51
N VAL A 131 -3.69 -8.81 -6.49
CA VAL A 131 -4.01 -8.67 -7.92
C VAL A 131 -4.46 -10.01 -8.51
N PRO A 132 -5.17 -10.02 -9.67
CA PRO A 132 -5.44 -11.26 -10.40
C PRO A 132 -4.18 -12.11 -10.58
N TRP A 133 -4.33 -13.42 -10.48
CA TRP A 133 -3.18 -14.34 -10.43
C TRP A 133 -2.26 -14.23 -11.66
N HIS A 134 -0.98 -13.99 -11.43
CA HIS A 134 0.05 -13.82 -12.46
C HIS A 134 0.84 -15.13 -12.70
N ARG A 135 0.24 -16.06 -13.46
CA ARG A 135 0.73 -17.46 -13.66
C ARG A 135 2.16 -17.63 -14.17
N LYS A 136 2.72 -16.63 -14.87
CA LYS A 136 3.96 -16.76 -15.64
C LYS A 136 5.16 -16.07 -14.98
N GLU A 137 4.95 -15.48 -13.81
CA GLU A 137 5.95 -14.69 -13.12
C GLU A 137 5.84 -14.93 -11.62
N THR A 138 6.98 -15.06 -10.96
CA THR A 138 7.14 -15.02 -9.51
C THR A 138 6.69 -13.66 -8.97
N CYS A 139 6.50 -13.56 -7.65
CA CYS A 139 6.16 -12.26 -7.07
C CYS A 139 7.25 -11.21 -7.32
N ALA A 140 8.53 -11.59 -7.21
CA ALA A 140 9.65 -10.68 -7.46
C ALA A 140 9.67 -10.14 -8.90
N GLU A 141 9.41 -10.99 -9.89
CA GLU A 141 9.32 -10.58 -11.30
C GLU A 141 8.14 -9.64 -11.56
N TYR A 142 6.98 -9.91 -10.93
CA TYR A 142 5.82 -9.03 -11.00
C TYR A 142 6.13 -7.64 -10.41
N GLU A 143 6.78 -7.59 -9.25
CA GLU A 143 7.19 -6.34 -8.59
C GLU A 143 8.15 -5.54 -9.47
N TYR A 144 9.19 -6.18 -10.00
CA TYR A 144 10.15 -5.53 -10.89
C TYR A 144 9.46 -4.91 -12.12
N ARG A 145 8.53 -5.66 -12.75
CA ARG A 145 7.80 -5.21 -13.93
C ARG A 145 6.85 -4.04 -13.63
N THR A 146 6.21 -4.04 -12.46
CA THR A 146 5.19 -3.04 -12.08
C THR A 146 5.75 -1.84 -11.35
N ASN A 147 6.93 -1.97 -10.74
CA ASN A 147 7.60 -0.87 -10.05
C ASN A 147 8.35 0.03 -11.04
N GLY A 148 7.62 1.03 -11.56
CA GLY A 148 8.16 2.01 -12.50
C GLY A 148 9.30 2.87 -11.94
N GLU A 149 9.44 2.99 -10.62
CA GLU A 149 10.51 3.78 -9.99
C GLU A 149 11.84 3.03 -10.01
N LEU A 150 11.83 1.73 -9.71
CA LEU A 150 12.98 0.83 -9.82
C LEU A 150 13.55 0.86 -11.25
N LYS A 151 12.68 0.72 -12.25
CA LYS A 151 13.07 0.82 -13.66
C LYS A 151 13.63 2.20 -14.02
N LYS A 152 13.10 3.29 -13.47
CA LYS A 152 13.65 4.65 -13.70
C LYS A 152 15.02 4.82 -13.04
N ALA A 153 15.21 4.30 -11.84
CA ALA A 153 16.46 4.36 -11.10
C ALA A 153 17.58 3.58 -11.81
N GLU A 154 17.31 2.35 -12.26
CA GLU A 154 18.27 1.56 -13.05
C GLU A 154 18.66 2.24 -14.35
N ASN A 155 17.68 2.83 -15.06
CA ASN A 155 17.96 3.60 -16.27
C ASN A 155 18.81 4.84 -15.98
N ALA A 156 18.57 5.53 -14.87
CA ALA A 156 19.36 6.69 -14.46
C ALA A 156 20.80 6.28 -14.09
N ALA A 157 20.97 5.22 -13.31
CA ALA A 157 22.27 4.65 -12.96
C ALA A 157 23.05 4.22 -14.21
N SER A 158 22.40 3.51 -15.13
CA SER A 158 23.00 3.12 -16.42
C SER A 158 23.45 4.32 -17.24
N ARG A 159 22.65 5.39 -17.31
CA ARG A 159 23.04 6.63 -18.00
C ARG A 159 24.20 7.33 -17.33
N ASN A 160 24.28 7.32 -16.00
CA ASN A 160 25.38 7.92 -15.26
C ASN A 160 26.68 7.14 -15.48
N LEU A 161 26.63 5.80 -15.42
CA LEU A 161 27.78 4.96 -15.72
C LEU A 161 28.31 5.19 -17.14
N ILE A 162 27.42 5.29 -18.13
CA ILE A 162 27.82 5.64 -19.51
C ILE A 162 28.48 7.02 -19.57
N LYS A 163 28.00 8.02 -18.83
CA LYS A 163 28.63 9.35 -18.78
C LYS A 163 30.00 9.34 -18.10
N GLU A 164 30.23 8.46 -17.14
CA GLU A 164 31.51 8.31 -16.46
C GLU A 164 32.55 7.61 -17.36
N LEU A 165 32.12 6.59 -18.11
CA LEU A 165 33.01 5.76 -18.92
C LEU A 165 33.22 6.31 -20.34
N ALA A 166 32.28 7.08 -20.88
CA ALA A 166 32.31 7.55 -22.27
C ALA A 166 32.05 9.05 -22.41
N LYS A 167 32.74 9.68 -23.37
CA LYS A 167 32.53 11.08 -23.76
C LYS A 167 32.19 11.19 -25.24
N PRO A 168 31.32 12.14 -25.65
CA PRO A 168 31.03 12.36 -27.05
C PRO A 168 32.22 13.00 -27.77
N CYS A 169 32.57 12.48 -28.95
CA CYS A 169 33.54 13.08 -29.85
C CYS A 169 33.18 14.55 -30.11
N PRO A 170 34.10 15.52 -29.96
CA PRO A 170 33.78 16.93 -30.18
C PRO A 170 33.34 17.22 -31.62
N HIS A 171 33.83 16.43 -32.59
CA HIS A 171 33.54 16.56 -34.01
C HIS A 171 32.22 15.87 -34.43
N CYS A 172 32.09 14.55 -34.22
CA CYS A 172 30.95 13.78 -34.74
C CYS A 172 29.93 13.32 -33.69
N LYS A 173 30.13 13.67 -32.41
CA LYS A 173 29.27 13.32 -31.25
C LYS A 173 29.12 11.82 -30.96
N TRP A 174 29.84 10.95 -31.66
CA TRP A 174 29.90 9.53 -31.30
C TRP A 174 30.53 9.34 -29.91
N ASN A 175 29.91 8.53 -29.05
CA ASN A 175 30.45 8.24 -27.72
C ASN A 175 31.72 7.38 -27.84
N ILE A 176 32.79 7.83 -27.21
CA ILE A 176 34.09 7.18 -27.16
C ILE A 176 34.35 6.81 -25.71
N GLU A 177 34.74 5.57 -25.45
CA GLU A 177 35.15 5.12 -24.11
C GLU A 177 36.59 5.54 -23.82
N LYS A 178 36.91 5.89 -22.56
CA LYS A 178 38.28 6.26 -22.21
C LYS A 178 39.19 5.03 -22.34
N ILE A 179 40.19 5.11 -23.22
CA ILE A 179 41.30 4.14 -23.20
C ILE A 179 42.28 4.60 -22.12
N SER A 180 42.58 3.74 -21.15
CA SER A 180 43.47 4.09 -20.02
C SER A 180 44.88 4.42 -20.50
N GLY A 181 45.49 5.48 -19.94
CA GLY A 181 46.93 5.74 -20.08
C GLY A 181 47.33 6.96 -20.93
N CYS A 182 46.44 7.56 -21.72
CA CYS A 182 46.74 8.78 -22.47
C CYS A 182 45.52 9.70 -22.60
N ASP A 183 45.73 11.02 -22.45
CA ASP A 183 44.67 12.02 -22.67
C ASP A 183 44.57 12.46 -24.14
N HIS A 184 45.47 12.03 -25.03
CA HIS A 184 45.28 12.14 -26.48
C HIS A 184 44.42 10.97 -26.96
N MET A 185 43.27 11.30 -27.56
CA MET A 185 42.28 10.32 -28.01
C MET A 185 41.94 10.52 -29.48
N THR A 186 41.81 9.41 -30.20
CA THR A 186 41.38 9.38 -31.60
C THR A 186 39.98 8.77 -31.70
N CYS A 187 39.05 9.49 -32.30
CA CYS A 187 37.70 8.99 -32.55
C CYS A 187 37.73 7.81 -33.51
N SER A 188 37.19 6.65 -33.09
CA SER A 188 37.12 5.46 -33.94
C SER A 188 36.22 5.62 -35.17
N LYS A 189 35.25 6.55 -35.13
CA LYS A 189 34.28 6.77 -36.23
C LYS A 189 34.74 7.79 -37.26
N CYS A 190 35.31 8.92 -36.83
CA CYS A 190 35.68 10.02 -37.73
C CYS A 190 37.17 10.37 -37.71
N HIS A 191 37.97 9.59 -36.97
CA HIS A 191 39.42 9.75 -36.82
C HIS A 191 39.87 11.15 -36.36
N HIS A 192 38.97 11.92 -35.76
CA HIS A 192 39.31 13.21 -35.17
C HIS A 192 40.08 12.97 -33.87
N GLU A 193 41.20 13.67 -33.73
CA GLU A 193 42.09 13.57 -32.58
C GLU A 193 41.86 14.74 -31.63
N PHE A 194 41.71 14.45 -30.33
CA PHE A 194 41.36 15.46 -29.34
C PHE A 194 41.91 15.11 -27.96
N CYS A 195 41.97 16.09 -27.07
CA CYS A 195 42.28 15.88 -25.66
C CYS A 195 41.06 15.34 -24.91
N TRP A 196 41.17 14.19 -24.22
CA TRP A 196 40.11 13.57 -23.43
C TRP A 196 39.58 14.46 -22.30
N VAL A 197 40.48 15.22 -21.66
CA VAL A 197 40.14 16.07 -20.51
C VAL A 197 39.28 17.23 -20.98
N CYS A 198 39.73 17.96 -22.00
CA CYS A 198 39.16 19.26 -22.37
C CYS A 198 38.45 19.30 -23.72
N LEU A 199 38.48 18.20 -24.48
CA LEU A 199 37.87 18.06 -25.81
C LEU A 199 38.38 19.06 -26.86
N ALA A 200 39.60 19.58 -26.68
CA ALA A 200 40.26 20.44 -27.65
C ALA A 200 40.88 19.61 -28.79
N ASP A 201 40.91 20.18 -30.00
CA ASP A 201 41.51 19.55 -31.18
C ASP A 201 43.01 19.37 -30.99
N PHE A 202 43.47 18.12 -31.07
CA PHE A 202 44.87 17.78 -30.83
C PHE A 202 45.79 18.32 -31.93
N LYS A 203 45.30 18.48 -33.17
CA LYS A 203 46.08 19.05 -34.26
C LYS A 203 46.42 20.52 -33.99
N LEU A 204 45.55 21.25 -33.29
CA LEU A 204 45.83 22.64 -32.89
C LEU A 204 46.82 22.70 -31.73
N ILE A 205 46.68 21.80 -30.75
CA ILE A 205 47.63 21.68 -29.63
C ILE A 205 49.03 21.35 -30.15
N GLN A 206 49.16 20.41 -31.08
CA GLN A 206 50.46 20.03 -31.65
C GLN A 206 51.15 21.19 -32.40
N ARG A 207 50.38 22.05 -33.09
CA ARG A 207 50.93 23.17 -33.88
C ARG A 207 51.22 24.42 -33.08
N HIS A 208 50.39 24.72 -32.08
CA HIS A 208 50.42 26.01 -31.38
C HIS A 208 50.73 25.88 -29.89
N GLY A 209 50.99 24.66 -29.42
CA GLY A 209 51.35 24.34 -28.05
C GLY A 209 50.17 24.32 -27.09
N ASN A 210 50.52 24.19 -25.81
CA ASN A 210 49.62 23.93 -24.70
C ASN A 210 48.50 24.97 -24.50
N ARG A 211 48.71 26.21 -24.98
CA ARG A 211 47.68 27.28 -24.97
C ARG A 211 46.39 26.92 -25.70
N MET A 212 46.42 25.94 -26.62
CA MET A 212 45.23 25.49 -27.36
C MET A 212 44.39 24.46 -26.59
N HIS A 213 44.87 23.97 -25.45
CA HIS A 213 43.96 23.30 -24.50
C HIS A 213 42.91 24.30 -24.01
N ARG A 214 41.73 23.80 -23.61
CA ARG A 214 40.73 24.67 -22.97
C ARG A 214 41.16 24.98 -21.53
N PRO A 215 40.70 26.10 -20.93
CA PRO A 215 41.10 26.52 -19.57
C PRO A 215 40.85 25.48 -18.46
N ASN A 216 39.92 24.54 -18.67
CA ASN A 216 39.65 23.46 -17.72
C ASN A 216 40.59 22.25 -17.88
N CYS A 217 41.63 22.34 -18.71
CA CYS A 217 42.62 21.30 -18.90
C CYS A 217 43.85 21.55 -18.02
N VAL A 218 44.34 20.51 -17.35
CA VAL A 218 45.60 20.57 -16.60
C VAL A 218 46.80 21.01 -17.47
N MET A 219 46.76 20.68 -18.75
CA MET A 219 47.81 21.04 -19.71
C MET A 219 47.71 22.47 -20.25
N HIS A 220 46.66 23.26 -19.94
CA HIS A 220 46.54 24.63 -20.47
C HIS A 220 47.56 25.61 -19.87
N HIS A 221 48.02 25.33 -18.65
CA HIS A 221 48.93 26.20 -17.88
C HIS A 221 50.35 25.63 -17.73
N MET A 222 50.65 24.50 -18.37
CA MET A 222 52.00 23.92 -18.46
C MET A 222 52.71 24.45 -19.68
#